data_AF-A0A7J5M9Y9-F1
#
_entry.id   AF-A0A7J5M9Y9-F1
#
_cell.length_a   1.000
_cell.length_b   1.000
_cell.length_c   1.000
_cell.angle_alpha   90.00
_cell.angle_beta   90.00
_cell.angle_gamma   90.00
#
_symmetry.space_group_name_H-M   'P 1'
#
loop_
_entity.id
_entity.type
_entity.pdbx_description
1 polymer ?
#
loop_
_entity_poly.entity_id
_entity_poly.type
_entity_poly.pdbx_seq_one_letter_code
_entity_poly.pdbx_strand_id
1 'polypeptide(L)'
;MIEENTLQVLTLAMLSSKGIKVARLAGNRDFSEKNIKEKKKSLKKCGMLSAAIIISAKKALDEGLEVVDFETGKAITYENADKYVVLVDANHRFKAYLELRKSDDEYEGDFYVMYPLQKNISIAEMLAEINVATDPWKSSDYGKGAAMVIKEKLPLLEAINELTAKGYSLDSTVKWLTFSNKVTKSVLANAMNGQISETLRKENGIERGRRLIAAAKKSFAEDFLKSRNLPDWIISKADDFEGSKAEFEEQMSDFLGNIDRERATDIEKTKGTRGRDSKETIINRKLNALWNKKAA
;
A
#
# COMPACT_ATOMS: atom_id res chain seq x y z
N MET A 1 16.40 28.94 -27.34
CA MET A 1 16.52 28.79 -25.87
C MET A 1 15.13 28.59 -25.32
N ILE A 2 14.87 27.49 -24.60
CA ILE A 2 13.65 27.39 -23.80
C ILE A 2 13.93 28.29 -22.59
N GLU A 3 13.22 29.40 -22.45
CA GLU A 3 13.27 30.20 -21.23
C GLU A 3 12.89 29.28 -20.04
N GLU A 4 13.81 29.06 -19.11
CA GLU A 4 13.60 28.28 -17.87
C GLU A 4 12.70 29.02 -16.86
N ASN A 5 11.81 29.88 -17.33
CA ASN A 5 10.91 30.67 -16.53
C ASN A 5 9.48 30.52 -17.03
N THR A 6 8.83 29.48 -16.54
CA THR A 6 7.48 29.61 -15.99
C THR A 6 7.17 28.42 -15.09
N LEU A 7 6.70 28.70 -13.87
CA LEU A 7 6.04 27.72 -13.00
C LEU A 7 4.73 27.28 -13.67
N GLN A 8 4.84 26.44 -14.69
CA GLN A 8 3.74 26.01 -15.53
C GLN A 8 3.80 24.50 -15.71
N VAL A 9 2.63 23.88 -15.58
CA VAL A 9 2.42 22.51 -16.07
C VAL A 9 2.32 22.59 -17.59
N LEU A 10 3.22 21.88 -18.27
CA LEU A 10 3.28 21.75 -19.71
C LEU A 10 2.65 20.41 -20.13
N THR A 11 2.16 20.33 -21.36
CA THR A 11 1.78 19.05 -21.94
C THR A 11 2.83 18.52 -22.90
N LEU A 12 2.81 17.21 -23.15
CA LEU A 12 3.70 16.59 -24.14
C LEU A 12 3.44 17.12 -25.55
N ALA A 13 2.19 17.45 -25.87
CA ALA A 13 1.84 18.08 -27.14
C ALA A 13 2.54 19.45 -27.31
N MET A 14 2.60 20.25 -26.24
CA MET A 14 3.31 21.54 -26.25
C MET A 14 4.83 21.39 -26.40
N LEU A 15 5.43 20.35 -25.83
CA LEU A 15 6.85 20.05 -26.04
C LEU A 15 7.11 19.60 -27.48
N SER A 16 6.28 18.69 -27.98
CA SER A 16 6.37 18.14 -29.35
C SER A 16 6.23 19.23 -30.41
N SER A 17 5.32 20.21 -30.24
CA SER A 17 5.15 21.32 -31.18
C SER A 17 6.36 22.25 -31.25
N LYS A 18 7.21 22.25 -30.22
CA LYS A 18 8.50 22.95 -30.17
C LYS A 18 9.68 22.08 -30.64
N GLY A 19 9.41 20.87 -31.13
CA GLY A 19 10.43 19.91 -31.54
C GLY A 19 11.21 19.28 -30.37
N ILE A 20 10.71 19.38 -29.15
CA ILE A 20 11.34 18.85 -27.94
C ILE A 20 10.89 17.41 -27.69
N LYS A 21 11.86 16.52 -27.50
CA LYS A 21 11.67 15.10 -27.22
C LYS A 21 11.92 14.78 -25.75
N VAL A 22 11.48 13.60 -25.33
CA VAL A 22 11.67 13.09 -23.97
C VAL A 22 12.79 12.07 -23.93
N ALA A 23 13.70 12.25 -23.00
CA ALA A 23 14.79 11.35 -22.66
C ALA A 23 14.63 10.83 -21.22
N ARG A 24 15.45 9.86 -20.84
CA ARG A 24 15.61 9.38 -19.46
C ARG A 24 17.09 9.23 -19.12
N LEU A 25 17.37 9.13 -17.83
CA LEU A 25 18.69 8.74 -17.36
C LEU A 25 18.90 7.24 -17.61
N ALA A 26 20.11 6.87 -18.06
CA ALA A 26 20.48 5.47 -18.31
C ALA A 26 20.39 4.63 -17.03
N GLY A 27 20.77 5.21 -15.87
CA GLY A 27 20.71 4.56 -14.56
C GLY A 27 19.31 4.42 -13.94
N ASN A 28 18.25 4.91 -14.59
CA ASN A 28 16.89 4.73 -14.08
C ASN A 28 16.49 3.25 -14.08
N ARG A 29 15.67 2.83 -13.11
CA ARG A 29 15.17 1.45 -12.97
C ARG A 29 14.58 0.90 -14.28
N ASP A 30 14.83 -0.39 -14.51
CA ASP A 30 14.19 -1.15 -15.58
C ASP A 30 12.67 -1.08 -15.54
N PHE A 31 12.07 -1.23 -16.72
CA PHE A 31 10.63 -1.26 -16.86
C PHE A 31 10.05 -2.59 -16.37
N SER A 32 9.03 -2.49 -15.51
CA SER A 32 8.21 -3.63 -15.11
C SER A 32 6.88 -3.61 -15.86
N GLU A 33 6.61 -4.68 -16.62
CA GLU A 33 5.34 -4.86 -17.35
C GLU A 33 4.12 -4.80 -16.42
N LYS A 34 4.23 -5.39 -15.23
CA LYS A 34 3.18 -5.33 -14.19
C LYS A 34 2.87 -3.87 -13.83
N ASN A 35 3.90 -3.08 -13.53
CA ASN A 35 3.73 -1.67 -13.17
C ASN A 35 3.15 -0.87 -14.34
N ILE A 36 3.61 -1.11 -15.56
CA ILE A 36 3.09 -0.45 -16.78
C ILE A 36 1.60 -0.77 -16.95
N LYS A 37 1.19 -2.03 -16.83
CA LYS A 37 -0.20 -2.46 -16.94
C LYS A 37 -1.09 -1.79 -15.88
N GLU A 38 -0.60 -1.68 -14.64
CA GLU A 38 -1.31 -0.96 -13.58
C GLU A 38 -1.43 0.54 -13.87
N LYS A 39 -0.36 1.18 -14.38
CA LYS A 39 -0.40 2.61 -14.77
C LYS A 39 -1.32 2.87 -15.97
N LYS A 40 -1.39 1.98 -16.96
CA LYS A 40 -2.36 2.09 -18.07
C LYS A 40 -3.80 2.12 -17.55
N LYS A 41 -4.16 1.19 -16.66
CA LYS A 41 -5.49 1.16 -16.02
C LYS A 41 -5.79 2.46 -15.27
N SER A 42 -4.80 2.97 -14.54
CA SER A 42 -4.92 4.24 -13.81
C SER A 42 -5.11 5.42 -14.75
N LEU A 43 -4.34 5.53 -15.83
CA LEU A 43 -4.44 6.62 -16.81
C LEU A 43 -5.81 6.62 -17.51
N LYS A 44 -6.31 5.44 -17.93
CA LYS A 44 -7.64 5.31 -18.51
C LYS A 44 -8.75 5.77 -17.58
N LYS A 45 -8.68 5.38 -16.30
CA LYS A 45 -9.73 5.65 -15.32
C LYS A 45 -9.69 7.06 -14.76
N CYS A 46 -8.49 7.57 -14.48
CA CYS A 46 -8.30 8.78 -13.66
C CYS A 46 -7.53 9.89 -14.37
N GLY A 47 -7.04 9.66 -15.59
CA GLY A 47 -6.08 10.54 -16.23
C GLY A 47 -4.80 10.68 -15.40
N MET A 48 -4.11 11.81 -15.57
CA MET A 48 -2.91 12.14 -14.82
C MET A 48 -3.26 13.10 -13.68
N LEU A 49 -3.12 12.65 -12.43
CA LEU A 49 -3.46 13.43 -11.23
C LEU A 49 -2.30 14.30 -10.70
N SER A 50 -1.08 14.08 -11.19
CA SER A 50 0.11 14.84 -10.81
C SER A 50 1.06 14.91 -12.01
N ALA A 51 1.59 16.10 -12.27
CA ALA A 51 2.62 16.33 -13.28
C ALA A 51 3.88 15.49 -12.98
N ALA A 52 4.60 15.10 -14.02
CA ALA A 52 5.93 14.49 -13.91
C ALA A 52 7.02 15.57 -13.96
N ILE A 53 8.15 15.29 -13.35
CA ILE A 53 9.27 16.22 -13.23
C ILE A 53 10.24 16.00 -14.38
N ILE A 54 10.55 17.08 -15.09
CA ILE A 54 11.52 17.11 -16.20
C ILE A 54 12.63 18.12 -15.94
N ILE A 55 13.81 17.87 -16.50
CA ILE A 55 14.93 18.82 -16.56
C ILE A 55 15.43 18.94 -17.99
N SER A 56 16.25 19.94 -18.31
CA SER A 56 16.94 19.97 -19.60
C SER A 56 17.96 18.82 -19.70
N ALA A 57 18.12 18.22 -20.88
CA ALA A 57 19.17 17.20 -21.07
C ALA A 57 20.57 17.80 -20.89
N LYS A 58 20.75 19.08 -21.22
CA LYS A 58 22.00 19.78 -20.96
C LYS A 58 22.37 19.79 -19.48
N LYS A 59 21.43 20.08 -18.56
CA LYS A 59 21.68 20.02 -17.11
C LYS A 59 22.15 18.62 -16.68
N ALA A 60 21.51 17.57 -17.19
CA ALA A 60 21.91 16.19 -16.88
C ALA A 60 23.33 15.88 -17.35
N LEU A 61 23.70 16.29 -18.56
CA LEU A 61 25.06 16.12 -19.07
C LEU A 61 26.07 16.96 -18.29
N ASP A 62 25.72 18.20 -17.90
CA ASP A 62 26.57 19.09 -17.09
C ASP A 62 26.87 18.51 -15.70
N GLU A 63 25.96 17.71 -15.16
CA GLU A 63 26.16 16.95 -13.91
C GLU A 63 26.81 15.56 -14.15
N GLY A 64 27.30 15.29 -15.37
CA GLY A 64 28.00 14.05 -15.71
C GLY A 64 27.12 12.81 -15.80
N LEU A 65 25.81 12.97 -15.98
CA LEU A 65 24.87 11.86 -16.07
C LEU A 65 24.69 11.38 -17.52
N GLU A 66 24.56 10.06 -17.69
CA GLU A 66 24.25 9.46 -18.98
C GLU A 66 22.76 9.61 -19.32
N VAL A 67 22.49 10.22 -20.47
CA VAL A 67 21.14 10.49 -20.97
C VAL A 67 20.88 9.66 -22.23
N VAL A 68 19.71 9.02 -22.30
CA VAL A 68 19.27 8.23 -23.46
C VAL A 68 17.87 8.64 -23.91
N ASP A 69 17.63 8.59 -25.22
CA ASP A 69 16.29 8.74 -25.79
C ASP A 69 15.33 7.72 -25.17
N PHE A 70 14.14 8.17 -24.78
CA PHE A 70 13.25 7.36 -23.95
C PHE A 70 12.72 6.11 -24.67
N GLU A 71 12.48 6.18 -25.98
CA GLU A 71 11.91 5.07 -26.75
C GLU A 71 12.97 4.17 -27.36
N THR A 72 14.05 4.74 -27.89
CA THR A 72 15.07 4.03 -28.64
C THR A 72 16.26 3.61 -27.80
N GLY A 73 16.47 4.22 -26.62
CA GLY A 73 17.62 3.96 -25.75
C GLY A 73 18.96 4.48 -26.32
N LYS A 74 18.94 5.26 -27.40
CA LYS A 74 20.16 5.84 -27.98
C LYS A 74 20.71 6.95 -27.09
N ALA A 75 22.03 6.99 -26.94
CA ALA A 75 22.72 8.03 -26.17
C ALA A 75 22.47 9.43 -26.74
N ILE A 76 22.28 10.40 -25.84
CA ILE A 76 22.12 11.83 -26.13
C ILE A 76 23.42 12.53 -25.74
N THR A 77 23.87 13.46 -26.57
CA THR A 77 25.13 14.20 -26.38
C THR A 77 24.84 15.70 -26.34
N TYR A 78 25.86 16.50 -26.03
CA TYR A 78 25.73 17.96 -26.04
C TYR A 78 25.27 18.55 -27.38
N GLU A 79 25.56 17.88 -28.50
CA GLU A 79 25.21 18.34 -29.85
C GLU A 79 23.70 18.35 -30.11
N ASN A 80 22.94 17.51 -29.41
CA ASN A 80 21.50 17.40 -29.59
C ASN A 80 20.70 17.60 -28.29
N ALA A 81 21.36 17.91 -27.17
CA ALA A 81 20.75 18.08 -25.85
C ALA A 81 19.70 19.19 -25.80
N ASP A 82 19.80 20.22 -26.65
CA ASP A 82 18.83 21.31 -26.77
C ASP A 82 17.44 20.83 -27.24
N LYS A 83 17.37 19.65 -27.86
CA LYS A 83 16.15 19.02 -28.35
C LYS A 83 15.52 18.06 -27.34
N TYR A 84 16.08 17.92 -26.14
CA TYR A 84 15.60 16.94 -25.16
C TYR A 84 15.36 17.55 -23.77
N VAL A 85 14.29 17.08 -23.15
CA VAL A 85 14.09 17.12 -21.71
C VAL A 85 14.23 15.71 -21.14
N VAL A 86 14.76 15.59 -19.93
CA VAL A 86 14.97 14.32 -19.24
C VAL A 86 13.91 14.15 -18.17
N LEU A 87 13.22 13.02 -18.20
CA LEU A 87 12.21 12.65 -17.21
C LEU A 87 12.89 12.10 -15.94
N VAL A 88 12.79 12.84 -14.84
CA VAL A 88 13.43 12.50 -13.55
C VAL A 88 12.58 11.51 -12.76
N ASP A 89 11.25 11.64 -12.80
CA ASP A 89 10.32 10.72 -12.13
C ASP A 89 9.39 10.01 -13.14
N ALA A 90 8.33 9.34 -12.68
CA ALA A 90 7.23 8.87 -13.53
C ALA A 90 7.56 8.03 -14.80
N ASN A 91 8.76 7.44 -14.93
CA ASN A 91 9.20 6.72 -16.14
C ASN A 91 8.23 5.60 -16.56
N HIS A 92 7.76 4.78 -15.60
CA HIS A 92 6.75 3.75 -15.86
C HIS A 92 5.40 4.32 -16.31
N ARG A 93 5.02 5.51 -15.81
CA ARG A 93 3.78 6.20 -16.20
C ARG A 93 3.89 6.76 -17.61
N PHE A 94 5.04 7.31 -17.99
CA PHE A 94 5.29 7.79 -19.35
C PHE A 94 5.32 6.63 -20.36
N LYS A 95 5.99 5.52 -20.03
CA LYS A 95 5.95 4.30 -20.87
C LYS A 95 4.52 3.78 -21.04
N ALA A 96 3.74 3.73 -19.96
CA ALA A 96 2.34 3.35 -20.01
C ALA A 96 1.52 4.29 -20.91
N TYR A 97 1.73 5.61 -20.82
CA TYR A 97 1.11 6.61 -21.68
C TYR A 97 1.44 6.38 -23.16
N LEU A 98 2.71 6.22 -23.51
CA LEU A 98 3.14 6.00 -24.91
C LEU A 98 2.54 4.73 -25.49
N GLU A 99 2.55 3.63 -24.73
CA GLU A 99 1.94 2.39 -25.17
C GLU A 99 0.42 2.52 -25.31
N LEU A 100 -0.24 3.28 -24.43
CA LEU A 100 -1.68 3.50 -24.47
C LEU A 100 -2.07 4.25 -25.74
N ARG A 101 -1.40 5.37 -26.04
CA ARG A 101 -1.62 6.19 -27.25
C ARG A 101 -1.41 5.41 -28.55
N LYS A 102 -0.59 4.35 -28.54
CA LYS A 102 -0.35 3.48 -29.71
C LYS A 102 -1.36 2.35 -29.84
N SER A 103 -1.99 1.93 -28.73
CA SER A 103 -2.81 0.71 -28.67
C SER A 103 -4.30 0.97 -28.51
N ASP A 104 -4.70 2.21 -28.25
CA ASP A 104 -6.06 2.61 -27.95
C ASP A 104 -6.38 3.95 -28.59
N ASP A 105 -7.06 3.89 -29.73
CA ASP A 105 -7.42 5.06 -30.54
C ASP A 105 -8.44 5.98 -29.83
N GLU A 106 -9.14 5.49 -28.80
CA GLU A 106 -10.08 6.30 -28.00
C GLU A 106 -9.40 7.02 -26.82
N TYR A 107 -8.10 6.76 -26.58
CA TYR A 107 -7.38 7.38 -25.48
C TYR A 107 -6.94 8.82 -25.80
N GLU A 108 -7.72 9.78 -25.31
CA GLU A 108 -7.51 11.22 -25.49
C GLU A 108 -6.72 11.92 -24.36
N GLY A 109 -6.27 11.17 -23.34
CA GLY A 109 -5.52 11.76 -22.24
C GLY A 109 -4.13 12.24 -22.68
N ASP A 110 -3.71 13.45 -22.29
CA ASP A 110 -2.35 13.96 -22.50
C ASP A 110 -1.42 13.61 -21.33
N PHE A 111 -0.11 13.81 -21.50
CA PHE A 111 0.90 13.65 -20.47
C PHE A 111 1.42 15.01 -20.00
N TYR A 112 1.34 15.24 -18.70
CA TYR A 112 1.64 16.54 -18.08
C TYR A 112 3.00 16.52 -17.38
N VAL A 113 3.80 17.54 -17.63
CA VAL A 113 5.16 17.66 -17.08
C VAL A 113 5.39 19.05 -16.52
N MET A 114 6.36 19.17 -15.63
CA MET A 114 6.79 20.45 -15.08
C MET A 114 8.28 20.43 -14.78
N TYR A 115 8.91 21.60 -14.82
CA TYR A 115 10.25 21.75 -14.28
C TYR A 115 10.23 21.75 -12.73
N PRO A 116 11.32 21.35 -12.07
CA PRO A 116 11.45 21.37 -10.62
C PRO A 116 11.11 22.74 -10.04
N LEU A 117 10.37 22.72 -8.92
CA LEU A 117 10.05 23.93 -8.16
C LEU A 117 11.30 24.53 -7.49
N GLN A 118 12.25 23.67 -7.09
CA GLN A 118 13.55 24.06 -6.55
C GLN A 118 14.63 23.86 -7.63
N LYS A 119 15.35 24.93 -7.96
CA LYS A 119 16.34 24.95 -9.04
C LYS A 119 17.76 24.65 -8.54
N ASN A 120 18.05 24.90 -7.27
CA ASN A 120 19.41 24.89 -6.70
C ASN A 120 19.74 23.58 -5.98
N ILE A 121 19.40 22.45 -6.58
CA ILE A 121 19.80 21.12 -6.12
C ILE A 121 20.30 20.29 -7.30
N SER A 122 21.18 19.33 -7.01
CA SER A 122 21.64 18.35 -7.99
C SER A 122 20.50 17.41 -8.39
N ILE A 123 20.64 16.79 -9.56
CA ILE A 123 19.72 15.76 -10.05
C ILE A 123 19.78 14.53 -9.16
N ALA A 124 20.96 14.18 -8.62
CA ALA A 124 21.12 13.07 -7.69
C ALA A 124 20.32 13.30 -6.39
N GLU A 125 20.43 14.48 -5.78
CA GLU A 125 19.62 14.86 -4.60
C GLU A 125 18.13 14.85 -4.94
N MET A 126 17.75 15.40 -6.10
CA MET A 126 16.35 15.40 -6.55
C MET A 126 15.80 13.97 -6.72
N LEU A 127 16.56 13.06 -7.32
CA LEU A 127 16.18 11.65 -7.47
C LEU A 127 16.03 10.95 -6.12
N ALA A 128 16.97 11.18 -5.20
CA ALA A 128 16.91 10.60 -3.85
C ALA A 128 15.65 11.08 -3.12
N GLU A 129 15.41 12.40 -3.10
CA GLU A 129 14.28 13.00 -2.41
C GLU A 129 12.94 12.60 -3.03
N ILE A 130 12.78 12.61 -4.36
CA ILE A 130 11.53 12.18 -5.01
C ILE A 130 11.18 10.73 -4.64
N ASN A 131 12.18 9.85 -4.57
CA ASN A 131 11.98 8.44 -4.25
C ASN A 131 11.73 8.17 -2.76
N VAL A 132 12.22 9.03 -1.86
CA VAL A 132 12.08 8.86 -0.40
C VAL A 132 10.88 9.65 0.16
N ALA A 133 10.61 10.83 -0.36
CA ALA A 133 9.57 11.74 0.15
C ALA A 133 8.14 11.22 -0.06
N THR A 134 7.94 10.30 -1.01
CA THR A 134 6.63 9.70 -1.25
C THR A 134 6.42 8.48 -0.34
N ASP A 135 5.71 8.65 0.79
CA ASP A 135 5.23 7.53 1.61
C ASP A 135 3.82 7.09 1.15
N PRO A 136 3.65 5.90 0.54
CA PRO A 136 2.34 5.41 0.17
C PRO A 136 1.46 5.20 1.39
N TRP A 137 0.15 5.40 1.25
CA TRP A 137 -0.81 5.08 2.30
C TRP A 137 -0.63 3.65 2.82
N LYS A 138 -0.49 3.54 4.15
CA LYS A 138 -0.50 2.28 4.89
C LYS A 138 -1.93 1.74 4.91
N SER A 139 -2.09 0.45 5.18
CA SER A 139 -3.41 -0.19 5.15
C SER A 139 -4.43 0.48 6.09
N SER A 140 -3.98 1.03 7.22
CA SER A 140 -4.81 1.82 8.16
C SER A 140 -5.39 3.09 7.53
N ASP A 141 -4.67 3.72 6.61
CA ASP A 141 -5.06 5.00 6.04
C ASP A 141 -6.25 4.84 5.08
N TYR A 142 -6.38 3.68 4.44
CA TYR A 142 -7.53 3.38 3.57
C TYR A 142 -8.85 3.30 4.33
N GLY A 143 -8.84 2.85 5.58
CA GLY A 143 -10.05 2.82 6.42
C GLY A 143 -10.53 4.24 6.75
N LYS A 144 -9.59 5.14 7.09
CA LYS A 144 -9.88 6.56 7.29
C LYS A 144 -10.34 7.23 5.99
N GLY A 145 -9.65 6.94 4.88
CA GLY A 145 -10.02 7.35 3.53
C GLY A 145 -11.45 6.99 3.16
N ALA A 146 -11.83 5.73 3.37
CA ALA A 146 -13.19 5.24 3.14
C ALA A 146 -14.21 5.98 4.01
N ALA A 147 -13.93 6.14 5.31
CA ALA A 147 -14.85 6.82 6.24
C ALA A 147 -15.05 8.31 5.90
N MET A 148 -14.08 8.98 5.28
CA MET A 148 -14.22 10.39 4.88
C MET A 148 -15.23 10.62 3.76
N VAL A 149 -15.40 9.65 2.86
CA VAL A 149 -16.22 9.83 1.64
C VAL A 149 -17.53 9.04 1.68
N ILE A 150 -17.61 7.99 2.49
CA ILE A 150 -18.82 7.19 2.65
C ILE A 150 -19.77 7.90 3.62
N LYS A 151 -20.98 8.19 3.14
CA LYS A 151 -22.05 8.80 3.94
C LYS A 151 -22.90 7.78 4.71
N GLU A 152 -22.85 6.52 4.29
CA GLU A 152 -23.54 5.41 4.95
C GLU A 152 -22.87 5.10 6.30
N LYS A 153 -23.67 4.86 7.34
CA LYS A 153 -23.13 4.39 8.62
C LYS A 153 -22.70 2.93 8.47
N LEU A 154 -21.40 2.68 8.63
CA LEU A 154 -20.80 1.36 8.53
C LEU A 154 -20.07 1.01 9.83
N PRO A 155 -20.74 0.40 10.83
CA PRO A 155 -20.15 0.15 12.15
C PRO A 155 -18.89 -0.73 12.10
N LEU A 156 -18.78 -1.64 11.12
CA LEU A 156 -17.57 -2.44 10.94
C LEU A 156 -16.38 -1.57 10.51
N LEU A 157 -16.61 -0.58 9.63
CA LEU A 157 -15.55 0.35 9.22
C LEU A 157 -15.10 1.23 10.38
N GLU A 158 -16.04 1.70 11.22
CA GLU A 158 -15.75 2.43 12.45
C GLU A 158 -14.87 1.59 13.39
N ALA A 159 -15.26 0.35 13.67
CA ALA A 159 -14.49 -0.57 14.52
C ALA A 159 -13.11 -0.91 13.94
N ILE A 160 -12.98 -1.04 12.61
CA ILE A 160 -11.69 -1.21 11.94
C ILE A 160 -10.80 0.02 12.17
N ASN A 161 -11.35 1.23 12.02
CA ASN A 161 -10.62 2.48 12.23
C ASN A 161 -10.19 2.65 13.69
N GLU A 162 -11.02 2.28 14.66
CA GLU A 162 -10.69 2.30 16.08
C GLU A 162 -9.47 1.43 16.41
N LEU A 163 -9.45 0.18 15.93
CA LEU A 163 -8.35 -0.75 16.21
C LEU A 163 -7.07 -0.41 15.45
N THR A 164 -7.19 -0.02 14.17
CA THR A 164 -6.02 0.38 13.37
C THR A 164 -5.40 1.68 13.88
N ALA A 165 -6.19 2.61 14.43
CA ALA A 165 -5.68 3.80 15.13
C ALA A 165 -4.85 3.45 16.38
N LYS A 166 -5.12 2.30 17.02
CA LYS A 166 -4.32 1.75 18.13
C LYS A 166 -3.10 0.95 17.67
N GLY A 167 -2.84 0.90 16.36
CA GLY A 167 -1.70 0.21 15.76
C GLY A 167 -1.93 -1.28 15.45
N TYR A 168 -3.17 -1.78 15.55
CA TYR A 168 -3.48 -3.12 15.06
C TYR A 168 -3.33 -3.15 13.54
N SER A 169 -2.73 -4.22 13.00
CA SER A 169 -2.69 -4.42 11.55
C SER A 169 -4.10 -4.57 10.99
N LEU A 170 -4.34 -4.17 9.73
CA LEU A 170 -5.64 -4.36 9.08
C LEU A 170 -6.05 -5.84 9.09
N ASP A 171 -5.12 -6.73 8.77
CA ASP A 171 -5.37 -8.18 8.76
C ASP A 171 -5.81 -8.71 10.14
N SER A 172 -5.08 -8.37 11.21
CA SER A 172 -5.46 -8.75 12.58
C SER A 172 -6.82 -8.16 12.96
N THR A 173 -7.04 -6.88 12.67
CA THR A 173 -8.29 -6.16 12.97
C THR A 173 -9.50 -6.84 12.34
N VAL A 174 -9.42 -7.14 11.03
CA VAL A 174 -10.52 -7.76 10.30
C VAL A 174 -10.77 -9.18 10.79
N LYS A 175 -9.73 -9.92 11.16
CA LYS A 175 -9.87 -11.26 11.75
C LYS A 175 -10.54 -11.21 13.11
N TRP A 176 -10.13 -10.31 14.01
CA TRP A 176 -10.81 -10.12 15.29
C TRP A 176 -12.30 -9.81 15.12
N LEU A 177 -12.63 -8.85 14.26
CA LEU A 177 -13.99 -8.33 14.12
C LEU A 177 -14.89 -9.22 13.27
N THR A 178 -14.35 -10.03 12.36
CA THR A 178 -15.18 -10.75 11.37
C THR A 178 -14.95 -12.26 11.34
N PHE A 179 -13.89 -12.77 11.98
CA PHE A 179 -13.40 -14.15 11.79
C PHE A 179 -13.21 -14.47 10.30
N SER A 180 -12.72 -13.49 9.54
CA SER A 180 -12.42 -13.62 8.12
C SER A 180 -11.26 -12.70 7.74
N ASN A 181 -10.81 -12.77 6.49
CA ASN A 181 -9.83 -11.88 5.88
C ASN A 181 -10.40 -11.11 4.67
N LYS A 182 -11.74 -11.02 4.57
CA LYS A 182 -12.42 -10.56 3.34
C LYS A 182 -12.38 -9.03 3.15
N VAL A 183 -12.19 -8.26 4.22
CA VAL A 183 -12.01 -6.80 4.13
C VAL A 183 -10.53 -6.51 3.92
N THR A 184 -10.15 -6.24 2.67
CA THR A 184 -8.77 -5.96 2.29
C THR A 184 -8.55 -4.47 2.00
N LYS A 185 -7.28 -4.08 1.80
CA LYS A 185 -6.93 -2.73 1.31
C LYS A 185 -7.65 -2.37 0.02
N SER A 186 -7.85 -3.31 -0.91
CA SER A 186 -8.60 -3.05 -2.15
C SER A 186 -10.10 -2.88 -1.91
N VAL A 187 -10.69 -3.62 -0.97
CA VAL A 187 -12.10 -3.41 -0.58
C VAL A 187 -12.31 -2.01 -0.03
N LEU A 188 -11.42 -1.53 0.86
CA LEU A 188 -11.49 -0.17 1.40
C LEU A 188 -11.28 0.90 0.32
N ALA A 189 -10.31 0.70 -0.58
CA ALA A 189 -10.07 1.60 -1.70
C ALA A 189 -11.25 1.65 -2.71
N ASN A 190 -11.92 0.52 -2.94
CA ASN A 190 -13.11 0.46 -3.78
C ASN A 190 -14.31 1.16 -3.11
N ALA A 191 -14.46 1.00 -1.80
CA ALA A 191 -15.49 1.68 -1.04
C ALA A 191 -15.36 3.22 -1.13
N MET A 192 -14.13 3.74 -1.20
CA MET A 192 -13.90 5.18 -1.48
C MET A 192 -14.44 5.64 -2.83
N ASN A 193 -14.54 4.74 -3.81
CA ASN A 193 -15.11 5.02 -5.13
C ASN A 193 -16.63 4.72 -5.19
N GLY A 194 -17.31 4.63 -4.03
CA GLY A 194 -18.73 4.31 -3.94
C GLY A 194 -19.06 2.82 -4.09
N GLN A 195 -18.07 1.96 -4.35
CA GLN A 195 -18.26 0.51 -4.48
C GLN A 195 -18.17 -0.17 -3.12
N ILE A 196 -19.19 0.05 -2.29
CA ILE A 196 -19.25 -0.46 -0.91
C ILE A 196 -19.63 -1.95 -0.92
N SER A 197 -18.72 -2.81 -0.49
CA SER A 197 -18.95 -4.26 -0.36
C SER A 197 -19.94 -4.59 0.76
N GLU A 198 -20.81 -5.57 0.53
CA GLU A 198 -21.67 -6.16 1.56
C GLU A 198 -20.90 -6.67 2.79
N THR A 199 -19.63 -7.03 2.64
CA THR A 199 -18.79 -7.43 3.78
C THR A 199 -18.59 -6.30 4.79
N LEU A 200 -18.57 -5.04 4.36
CA LEU A 200 -18.45 -3.86 5.22
C LEU A 200 -19.74 -3.52 5.97
N ARG A 201 -20.89 -4.06 5.53
CA ARG A 201 -22.21 -3.88 6.17
C ARG A 201 -22.49 -4.91 7.26
N LYS A 202 -21.58 -5.86 7.49
CA LYS A 202 -21.77 -6.91 8.49
C LYS A 202 -21.37 -6.45 9.87
N GLU A 203 -22.30 -6.53 10.82
CA GLU A 203 -22.08 -6.06 12.19
C GLU A 203 -21.97 -7.20 13.22
N ASN A 204 -22.44 -8.39 12.86
CA ASN A 204 -22.63 -9.52 13.78
C ASN A 204 -21.37 -10.01 14.51
N GLY A 205 -20.17 -9.75 13.97
CA GLY A 205 -18.91 -10.16 14.59
C GLY A 205 -18.23 -9.11 15.47
N ILE A 206 -18.69 -7.85 15.43
CA ILE A 206 -17.98 -6.70 16.04
C ILE A 206 -17.88 -6.87 17.56
N GLU A 207 -19.01 -7.08 18.23
CA GLU A 207 -19.06 -7.21 19.68
C GLU A 207 -18.35 -8.46 20.18
N ARG A 208 -18.44 -9.57 19.45
CA ARG A 208 -17.59 -10.75 19.71
C ARG A 208 -16.11 -10.38 19.69
N GLY A 209 -15.65 -9.72 18.62
CA GLY A 209 -14.26 -9.32 18.47
C GLY A 209 -13.79 -8.43 19.63
N ARG A 210 -14.61 -7.44 20.01
CA ARG A 210 -14.34 -6.55 21.16
C ARG A 210 -14.21 -7.33 22.47
N ARG A 211 -15.13 -8.26 22.74
CA ARG A 211 -15.09 -9.11 23.94
C ARG A 211 -13.83 -9.97 24.01
N LEU A 212 -13.48 -10.64 22.91
CA LEU A 212 -12.29 -11.50 22.86
C LEU A 212 -10.99 -10.70 23.00
N ILE A 213 -10.89 -9.52 22.38
CA ILE A 213 -9.75 -8.62 22.58
C ILE A 213 -9.66 -8.19 24.05
N ALA A 214 -10.77 -7.78 24.66
CA ALA A 214 -10.81 -7.36 26.07
C ALA A 214 -10.39 -8.50 27.01
N ALA A 215 -10.84 -9.73 26.74
CA ALA A 215 -10.40 -10.91 27.48
C ALA A 215 -8.91 -11.18 27.31
N ALA A 216 -8.40 -11.18 26.08
CA ALA A 216 -6.99 -11.41 25.79
C ALA A 216 -6.07 -10.36 26.46
N LYS A 217 -6.51 -9.10 26.56
CA LYS A 217 -5.76 -8.02 27.24
C LYS A 217 -5.54 -8.27 28.74
N LYS A 218 -6.31 -9.16 29.38
CA LYS A 218 -6.08 -9.53 30.78
C LYS A 218 -4.79 -10.35 30.96
N SER A 219 -4.40 -11.10 29.93
CA SER A 219 -3.27 -12.03 29.99
C SER A 219 -2.08 -11.57 29.14
N PHE A 220 -2.36 -11.03 27.95
CA PHE A 220 -1.37 -10.65 26.95
C PHE A 220 -1.16 -9.14 26.88
N ALA A 221 0.08 -8.74 26.57
CA ALA A 221 0.41 -7.37 26.21
C ALA A 221 -0.30 -6.95 24.92
N GLU A 222 -0.81 -5.72 24.86
CA GLU A 222 -1.56 -5.21 23.72
C GLU A 222 -0.77 -5.29 22.41
N ASP A 223 0.54 -5.08 22.43
CA ASP A 223 1.39 -5.17 21.24
C ASP A 223 1.38 -6.55 20.58
N PHE A 224 1.22 -7.62 21.35
CA PHE A 224 1.09 -8.98 20.79
C PHE A 224 -0.23 -9.15 20.02
N LEU A 225 -1.30 -8.53 20.52
CA LEU A 225 -2.66 -8.61 19.95
C LEU A 225 -2.79 -7.87 18.61
N LYS A 226 -1.89 -6.91 18.31
CA LYS A 226 -1.86 -6.15 17.06
C LYS A 226 -1.50 -6.99 15.83
N SER A 227 -0.88 -8.16 16.07
CA SER A 227 -0.50 -9.13 15.04
C SER A 227 -1.61 -10.15 14.78
N ARG A 228 -1.51 -10.86 13.65
CA ARG A 228 -2.53 -11.82 13.21
C ARG A 228 -2.49 -13.18 13.94
N ASN A 229 -1.38 -13.51 14.62
CA ASN A 229 -1.13 -14.88 15.08
C ASN A 229 -2.22 -15.39 16.05
N LEU A 230 -2.61 -14.58 17.03
CA LEU A 230 -3.63 -14.97 18.00
C LEU A 230 -5.02 -15.08 17.36
N PRO A 231 -5.53 -14.09 16.59
CA PRO A 231 -6.83 -14.26 15.95
C PRO A 231 -6.84 -15.38 14.90
N ASP A 232 -5.74 -15.63 14.18
CA ASP A 232 -5.63 -16.80 13.28
C ASP A 232 -5.80 -18.12 14.04
N TRP A 233 -5.14 -18.26 15.20
CA TRP A 233 -5.31 -19.43 16.05
C TRP A 233 -6.74 -19.56 16.59
N ILE A 234 -7.35 -18.46 17.06
CA ILE A 234 -8.73 -18.47 17.57
C ILE A 234 -9.70 -18.91 16.48
N ILE A 235 -9.56 -18.40 15.24
CA ILE A 235 -10.41 -18.78 14.11
C ILE A 235 -10.28 -20.28 13.84
N SER A 236 -9.06 -20.83 13.84
CA SER A 236 -8.86 -22.28 13.67
C SER A 236 -9.59 -23.10 14.74
N LYS A 237 -9.68 -22.59 15.97
CA LYS A 237 -10.42 -23.27 17.05
C LYS A 237 -11.93 -23.12 16.91
N ALA A 238 -12.39 -22.00 16.37
CA ALA A 238 -13.81 -21.80 16.09
C ALA A 238 -14.29 -22.74 14.97
N ASP A 239 -13.45 -22.96 13.95
CA ASP A 239 -13.75 -23.85 12.83
C ASP A 239 -13.85 -25.32 13.27
N ASP A 240 -13.05 -25.74 14.26
CA ASP A 240 -13.04 -27.09 14.82
C ASP A 240 -14.06 -27.28 15.97
N PHE A 241 -14.83 -26.25 16.35
CA PHE A 241 -15.71 -26.32 17.53
C PHE A 241 -17.08 -26.91 17.19
N GLU A 242 -17.43 -28.03 17.81
CA GLU A 242 -18.69 -28.76 17.54
C GLU A 242 -19.94 -28.12 18.20
N GLY A 243 -19.75 -27.20 19.15
CA GLY A 243 -20.84 -26.52 19.86
C GLY A 243 -21.34 -25.25 19.18
N SER A 244 -22.22 -24.52 19.88
CA SER A 244 -22.74 -23.24 19.40
C SER A 244 -21.66 -22.14 19.41
N LYS A 245 -21.87 -21.11 18.59
CA LYS A 245 -20.98 -19.93 18.56
C LYS A 245 -20.91 -19.23 19.92
N ALA A 246 -22.03 -19.16 20.64
CA ALA A 246 -22.07 -18.52 21.95
C ALA A 246 -21.21 -19.27 22.98
N GLU A 247 -21.31 -20.61 23.00
CA GLU A 247 -20.48 -21.46 23.88
C GLU A 247 -18.99 -21.33 23.55
N PHE A 248 -18.64 -21.33 22.26
CA PHE A 248 -17.25 -21.09 21.85
C PHE A 248 -16.73 -19.74 22.36
N GLU A 249 -17.51 -18.67 22.15
CA GLU A 249 -17.12 -17.32 22.54
C GLU A 249 -16.91 -17.18 24.05
N GLU A 250 -17.77 -17.83 24.85
CA GLU A 250 -17.65 -17.85 26.31
C GLU A 250 -16.40 -18.61 26.75
N GLN A 251 -16.22 -19.85 26.27
CA GLN A 251 -15.06 -20.68 26.62
C GLN A 251 -13.74 -20.04 26.20
N MET A 252 -13.71 -19.45 25.00
CA MET A 252 -12.54 -18.75 24.47
C MET A 252 -12.24 -17.47 25.23
N SER A 253 -13.27 -16.68 25.59
CA SER A 253 -13.07 -15.48 26.42
C SER A 253 -12.51 -15.86 27.79
N ASP A 254 -13.06 -16.89 28.43
CA ASP A 254 -12.57 -17.35 29.73
C ASP A 254 -11.15 -17.94 29.63
N PHE A 255 -10.82 -18.65 28.56
CA PHE A 255 -9.45 -19.11 28.33
C PHE A 255 -8.47 -17.95 28.19
N LEU A 256 -8.76 -17.02 27.26
CA LEU A 256 -7.90 -15.88 26.99
C LEU A 256 -7.70 -14.99 28.23
N GLY A 257 -8.73 -14.88 29.07
CA GLY A 257 -8.71 -14.07 30.29
C GLY A 257 -7.95 -14.67 31.47
N ASN A 258 -7.65 -15.97 31.45
CA ASN A 258 -7.07 -16.71 32.58
C ASN A 258 -5.73 -17.40 32.26
N ILE A 259 -5.07 -17.05 31.14
CA ILE A 259 -3.69 -17.49 30.89
C ILE A 259 -2.78 -16.75 31.86
N ASP A 260 -2.00 -17.49 32.64
CA ASP A 260 -1.05 -16.88 33.57
C ASP A 260 -0.01 -16.02 32.83
N ARG A 261 0.42 -14.94 33.48
CA ARG A 261 1.27 -13.93 32.84
C ARG A 261 2.63 -14.49 32.39
N GLU A 262 3.15 -15.49 33.09
CA GLU A 262 4.42 -16.15 32.74
C GLU A 262 4.29 -16.87 31.39
N ARG A 263 3.27 -17.72 31.23
CA ARG A 263 2.99 -18.41 29.96
C ARG A 263 2.62 -17.46 28.85
N ALA A 264 1.83 -16.42 29.14
CA ALA A 264 1.53 -15.38 28.15
C ALA A 264 2.81 -14.69 27.64
N THR A 265 3.73 -14.33 28.55
CA THR A 265 5.01 -13.72 28.20
C THR A 265 5.90 -14.66 27.38
N ASP A 266 5.92 -15.96 27.70
CA ASP A 266 6.64 -16.98 26.92
C ASP A 266 6.09 -17.12 25.49
N ILE A 267 4.76 -17.02 25.32
CA ILE A 267 4.13 -16.99 23.99
C ILE A 267 4.53 -15.71 23.23
N GLU A 268 4.42 -14.53 23.87
CA GLU A 268 4.72 -13.22 23.27
C GLU A 268 6.14 -13.12 22.72
N LYS A 269 7.11 -13.64 23.48
CA LYS A 269 8.55 -13.59 23.15
C LYS A 269 8.97 -14.65 22.12
N THR A 270 8.04 -15.48 21.65
CA THR A 270 8.34 -16.54 20.68
C THR A 270 8.93 -15.97 19.38
N LYS A 271 10.03 -16.59 18.92
CA LYS A 271 10.70 -16.31 17.65
C LYS A 271 10.65 -17.55 16.76
N GLY A 272 10.57 -17.35 15.45
CA GLY A 272 10.70 -18.44 14.49
C GLY A 272 12.15 -18.90 14.39
N THR A 273 12.34 -20.14 13.92
CA THR A 273 13.67 -20.69 13.66
C THR A 273 13.89 -20.77 12.15
N ARG A 274 14.96 -20.16 11.65
CA ARG A 274 15.27 -20.16 10.21
C ARG A 274 15.44 -21.61 9.72
N GLY A 275 14.65 -22.00 8.70
CA GLY A 275 14.69 -23.35 8.13
C GLY A 275 14.01 -24.46 8.94
N ARG A 276 13.28 -24.12 10.03
CA ARG A 276 12.46 -25.06 10.80
C ARG A 276 11.05 -24.49 11.01
N ASP A 277 10.59 -24.42 12.26
CA ASP A 277 9.27 -23.93 12.61
C ASP A 277 9.17 -22.41 12.47
N SER A 278 8.08 -21.96 11.84
CA SER A 278 7.71 -20.55 11.84
C SER A 278 7.32 -20.08 13.24
N LYS A 279 7.39 -18.76 13.47
CA LYS A 279 6.91 -18.15 14.73
C LYS A 279 5.44 -18.55 15.01
N GLU A 280 4.61 -18.54 13.97
CA GLU A 280 3.19 -18.87 14.05
C GLU A 280 2.98 -20.33 14.50
N THR A 281 3.71 -21.27 13.90
CA THR A 281 3.65 -22.70 14.26
C THR A 281 3.97 -22.94 15.74
N ILE A 282 4.99 -22.25 16.27
CA ILE A 282 5.40 -22.41 17.68
C ILE A 282 4.35 -21.79 18.61
N ILE A 283 3.82 -20.60 18.28
CA ILE A 283 2.73 -19.96 19.04
C ILE A 283 1.51 -20.89 19.09
N ASN A 284 1.09 -21.43 17.96
CA ASN A 284 -0.07 -22.33 17.88
C ASN A 284 0.13 -23.59 18.74
N ARG A 285 1.33 -24.17 18.72
CA ARG A 285 1.66 -25.33 19.57
C ARG A 285 1.55 -25.01 21.05
N LYS A 286 2.08 -23.85 21.48
CA LYS A 286 1.99 -23.38 22.87
C LYS A 286 0.54 -23.14 23.28
N LEU A 287 -0.23 -22.44 22.46
CA LEU A 287 -1.66 -22.16 22.73
C LEU A 287 -2.49 -23.44 22.79
N ASN A 288 -2.29 -24.39 21.86
CA ASN A 288 -2.95 -25.70 21.87
C ASN A 288 -2.68 -26.48 23.17
N ALA A 289 -1.43 -26.47 23.65
CA ALA A 289 -1.06 -27.16 24.87
C ALA A 289 -1.76 -26.58 26.12
N LEU A 290 -2.12 -25.29 26.10
CA LEU A 290 -2.89 -24.66 27.18
C LEU A 290 -4.38 -24.91 27.03
N TRP A 291 -4.90 -24.78 25.80
CA TRP A 291 -6.32 -24.98 25.50
C TRP A 291 -6.77 -26.41 25.83
N ASN A 292 -6.01 -27.42 25.40
CA ASN A 292 -6.38 -28.83 25.61
C ASN A 292 -6.32 -29.25 27.09
N LYS A 293 -5.49 -28.60 27.91
CA LYS A 293 -5.43 -28.88 29.36
C LYS A 293 -6.63 -28.34 30.14
N LYS A 294 -7.38 -27.40 29.56
CA LYS A 294 -8.60 -26.85 30.15
C LYS A 294 -9.84 -27.67 29.78
N ALA A 295 -9.77 -28.44 28.69
CA ALA A 295 -10.86 -29.30 28.21
C ALA A 295 -10.84 -30.73 28.82
N ALA A 296 -9.85 -31.04 29.67
CA ALA A 296 -9.70 -32.29 30.40
C ALA A 296 -9.91 -32.03 31.91
#